data_AF-A0A354TIV0-F1
#
_entry.id   AF-A0A354TIV0-F1
#
_cell.length_a   1.000
_cell.length_b   1.000
_cell.length_c   1.000
_cell.angle_alpha   90.00
_cell.angle_beta   90.00
_cell.angle_gamma   90.00
#
_symmetry.space_group_name_H-M   'P 1'
#
loop_
_entity.id
_entity.type
_entity.pdbx_description
1 polymer ?
#
loop_
_entity_poly.entity_id
_entity_poly.type
_entity_poly.pdbx_seq_one_letter_code
_entity_poly.pdbx_strand_id
1 'polypeptide(L)' 'GLNDGFTHCFFVTFADKAGLEAYLPHAAHQEFVSKLKPQLDKVCVLDYVAK' A
#
# COMPACT_ATOMS: atom_id res chain seq x y z
N GLY A 1 -0.86 -16.70 16.19
CA GLY A 1 0.37 -16.33 15.46
C GLY A 1 0.63 -14.84 15.61
N LEU A 2 1.77 -14.34 15.12
CA LEU A 2 2.19 -12.93 15.24
C LEU A 2 1.65 -12.03 14.10
N ASN A 3 1.07 -12.62 13.06
CA ASN A 3 0.59 -11.90 11.86
C ASN A 3 -0.80 -11.29 12.04
N ASP A 4 -1.37 -11.28 13.24
CA ASP A 4 -2.70 -10.74 13.55
C ASP A 4 -3.79 -11.19 12.55
N GLY A 5 -3.72 -12.40 11.99
CA GLY A 5 -4.71 -12.86 11.01
C GLY A 5 -4.69 -12.16 9.64
N PHE A 6 -3.69 -11.33 9.32
CA PHE A 6 -3.47 -10.86 7.95
C PHE A 6 -3.15 -12.04 7.01
N THR A 7 -3.73 -12.02 5.81
CA THR A 7 -3.67 -13.14 4.85
C THR A 7 -2.78 -12.88 3.64
N HIS A 8 -2.51 -11.62 3.31
CA HIS A 8 -1.71 -11.21 2.15
C HIS A 8 -0.71 -10.12 2.55
N CYS A 9 0.42 -10.07 1.84
CA CYS A 9 1.44 -9.03 1.98
C CYS A 9 1.93 -8.63 0.58
N PHE A 10 2.12 -7.33 0.36
CA PHE A 10 2.56 -6.77 -0.90
C PHE A 10 3.74 -5.82 -0.65
N PHE A 11 4.68 -5.80 -1.60
CA PHE A 11 5.77 -4.83 -1.60
C PHE A 11 5.66 -3.94 -2.84
N VAL A 12 5.83 -2.64 -2.64
CA VAL A 12 5.93 -1.65 -3.71
C VAL A 12 7.22 -0.88 -3.49
N THR A 13 8.10 -0.91 -4.49
CA THR A 13 9.39 -0.22 -4.44
C THR A 13 9.32 1.03 -5.30
N PHE A 14 9.74 2.16 -4.74
CA PHE A 14 9.90 3.42 -5.44
C PHE A 14 11.39 3.74 -5.56
N ALA A 15 11.77 4.50 -6.60
CA ALA A 15 13.15 4.96 -6.76
C ALA A 15 13.58 5.86 -5.59
N ASP A 16 12.66 6.68 -5.07
CA ASP A 16 12.86 7.60 -3.95
C ASP A 16 11.52 8.02 -3.33
N LYS A 17 11.60 8.92 -2.33
CA LYS A 17 10.43 9.49 -1.64
C LYS A 17 9.54 10.31 -2.57
N ALA A 18 10.09 10.99 -3.59
CA ALA A 18 9.30 11.77 -4.53
C ALA A 18 8.44 10.86 -5.42
N GLY A 19 8.95 9.68 -5.80
CA GLY A 19 8.18 8.65 -6.49
C GLY A 19 6.96 8.18 -5.69
N LEU A 20 7.13 7.94 -4.38
CA LEU A 20 6.02 7.61 -3.47
C LEU A 20 5.02 8.76 -3.37
N GLU A 21 5.50 9.99 -3.17
CA GLU A 21 4.65 11.18 -3.05
C GLU A 21 3.83 11.48 -4.31
N ALA A 22 4.37 11.16 -5.49
CA ALA A 22 3.64 11.25 -6.76
C ALA A 22 2.63 10.11 -6.95
N TYR A 23 2.94 8.91 -6.47
CA TYR A 23 2.09 7.72 -6.61
C TYR A 23 0.82 7.79 -5.75
N LEU A 24 0.93 8.23 -4.49
CA LEU A 24 -0.18 8.25 -3.55
C LEU A 24 -1.41 9.07 -4.03
N PRO A 25 -1.29 10.31 -4.52
CA PRO A 25 -2.43 11.06 -5.05
C PRO A 25 -2.78 10.70 -6.51
N HIS A 26 -2.00 9.84 -7.17
CA HIS A 26 -2.19 9.54 -8.59
C HIS A 26 -3.59 8.95 -8.86
N ALA A 27 -4.27 9.43 -9.91
CA ALA A 27 -5.66 9.07 -10.21
C ALA A 27 -5.85 7.54 -10.35
N ALA A 28 -4.93 6.85 -11.02
CA ALA A 28 -4.98 5.40 -11.17
C ALA A 28 -4.81 4.64 -9.83
N HIS A 29 -3.99 5.16 -8.90
CA HIS A 29 -3.88 4.56 -7.57
C HIS A 29 -5.16 4.78 -6.76
N GLN A 30 -5.75 5.97 -6.83
CA GLN A 30 -7.02 6.27 -6.16
C GLN A 30 -8.18 5.41 -6.70
N GLU A 31 -8.23 5.16 -8.02
CA GLU A 31 -9.19 4.23 -8.62
C GLU A 31 -8.98 2.78 -8.15
N PHE A 32 -7.73 2.35 -8.00
CA PHE A 32 -7.42 1.04 -7.43
C PHE A 32 -7.87 0.95 -5.95
N VAL A 33 -7.56 1.95 -5.14
CA VAL A 33 -7.96 2.02 -3.73
C VAL A 33 -9.48 1.97 -3.56
N SER A 34 -10.24 2.64 -4.44
CA SER A 34 -11.71 2.62 -4.37
C SER A 34 -12.31 1.24 -4.67
N LYS A 35 -11.68 0.47 -5.58
CA LYS A 35 -12.06 -0.92 -5.87
C LYS A 35 -11.65 -1.88 -4.76
N LEU A 36 -10.50 -1.64 -4.14
CA LEU A 36 -9.92 -2.55 -3.14
C LEU A 36 -10.59 -2.40 -1.77
N LYS A 37 -10.83 -1.16 -1.30
CA LYS A 37 -11.35 -0.89 0.06
C LYS A 37 -12.57 -1.72 0.46
N PRO A 38 -13.61 -1.91 -0.39
CA PRO A 38 -14.77 -2.72 -0.03
C PRO A 38 -14.49 -4.20 0.17
N GLN A 39 -13.33 -4.71 -0.28
CA GLN A 39 -12.96 -6.13 -0.17
C GLN A 39 -12.05 -6.41 1.04
N LEU A 40 -11.58 -5.37 1.73
CA LEU A 40 -10.65 -5.53 2.86
C LEU A 40 -11.41 -5.45 4.18
N ASP A 41 -11.26 -6.46 5.02
CA ASP A 41 -11.68 -6.41 6.43
C ASP A 41 -10.75 -5.49 7.24
N LYS A 42 -9.43 -5.57 6.98
CA LYS A 42 -8.41 -4.68 7.56
C LYS A 42 -7.17 -4.56 6.68
N VAL A 43 -6.40 -3.50 6.89
CA VAL A 43 -5.14 -3.24 6.18
C VAL A 43 -4.13 -2.53 7.09
N CYS A 44 -2.85 -2.86 6.92
CA CYS A 44 -1.72 -2.16 7.52
C CYS A 44 -0.76 -1.76 6.39
N VAL A 45 -0.37 -0.49 6.34
CA VAL A 45 0.54 0.05 5.32
C VAL A 45 1.73 0.68 6.03
N LEU A 46 2.94 0.37 5.56
CA LEU A 46 4.20 0.85 6.12
C LEU A 46 5.07 1.40 5.00
N ASP A 47 5.35 2.69 5.04
CA ASP A 47 6.34 3.32 4.18
C ASP A 47 7.69 3.33 4.91
N TYR A 48 8.73 2.79 4.28
CA TYR A 48 10.06 2.69 4.88
C TYR A 48 11.17 2.89 3.84
N VAL A 49 12.35 3.30 4.31
CA VAL A 49 13.58 3.35 3.51
C VAL A 49 14.33 2.05 3.72
N ALA A 50 14.53 1.28 2.65
CA ALA A 50 15.34 0.07 2.70
C ALA A 50 16.84 0.40 2.87
N LYS A 51 17.59 -0.51 3.49
CA LYS A 51 19.05 -0.41 3.62
C LYS A 51 19.76 -0.93 2.38
#